data_AF-A0A0N0JV34-F1
#
_entry.id   AF-A0A0N0JV34-F1
#
_cell.length_a   1.000
_cell.length_b   1.000
_cell.length_c   1.000
_cell.angle_alpha   90.00
_cell.angle_beta   90.00
_cell.angle_gamma   90.00
#
_symmetry.space_group_name_H-M   'P 1'
#
loop_
_entity.id
_entity.type
_entity.pdbx_description
1 polymer ?
#
loop_
_entity_poly.entity_id
_entity_poly.type
_entity_poly.pdbx_seq_one_letter_code
_entity_poly.pdbx_strand_id
1 'polypeptide(L)'
;MSLKLPRAIRLDPSDTFVFRRAAEPGEWLVTGSFLFRQTDPSVLDSKGKAAFRSGFLGVASFGWSTLAVVTDATPAERDDAVGQLAAHLIDKLGAPDAATARAAAAEEIAFAASLCDHPAQTLLALHRTLEDGEIRERFRTLTPRDSSQSEGFRAFEFLEVAGEDDGPVEQVDLLNLDKNLEKTRLT
;
A
#
# COMPACT_ATOMS: atom_id res chain seq x y z
N MET A 1 16.62 13.91 -14.38
CA MET A 1 16.25 12.89 -13.37
C MET A 1 16.15 11.55 -14.06
N SER A 2 16.62 10.46 -13.44
CA SER A 2 16.36 9.10 -13.91
C SER A 2 14.88 8.76 -13.68
N LEU A 3 14.29 7.96 -14.57
CA LEU A 3 12.95 7.41 -14.37
C LEU A 3 13.01 6.39 -13.22
N LYS A 4 12.08 6.48 -12.28
CA LYS A 4 11.98 5.57 -11.14
C LYS A 4 10.56 5.08 -10.98
N LEU A 5 10.42 3.85 -10.54
CA LEU A 5 9.14 3.20 -10.27
C LEU A 5 9.17 2.50 -8.91
N PRO A 6 8.02 2.36 -8.25
CA PRO A 6 7.92 1.59 -7.02
C PRO A 6 7.97 0.10 -7.39
N ARG A 7 8.82 -0.64 -6.69
CA ARG A 7 9.01 -2.07 -6.90
C ARG A 7 8.65 -2.84 -5.64
N ALA A 8 8.02 -4.00 -5.78
CA ALA A 8 7.63 -4.82 -4.66
C ALA A 8 8.85 -5.31 -3.88
N ILE A 9 8.78 -5.19 -2.56
CA ILE A 9 9.77 -5.73 -1.64
C ILE A 9 9.04 -6.41 -0.48
N ARG A 10 9.51 -7.59 -0.10
CA ARG A 10 9.05 -8.30 1.09
C ARG A 10 10.22 -8.35 2.07
N LEU A 11 10.09 -7.64 3.20
CA LEU A 11 11.08 -7.70 4.29
C LEU A 11 11.00 -9.03 5.05
N ASP A 12 9.80 -9.62 5.06
CA ASP A 12 9.45 -10.87 5.70
C ASP A 12 8.22 -11.47 4.98
N PRO A 13 7.78 -12.71 5.29
CA PRO A 13 6.70 -13.37 4.55
C PRO A 13 5.28 -12.85 4.89
N SER A 14 5.12 -11.83 5.75
CA SER A 14 3.83 -11.32 6.24
C SER A 14 2.81 -11.04 5.15
N ASP A 15 3.22 -10.51 4.01
CA ASP A 15 2.32 -10.22 2.88
C ASP A 15 1.54 -11.45 2.42
N THR A 16 2.13 -12.65 2.53
CA THR A 16 1.48 -13.92 2.16
C THR A 16 0.35 -14.32 3.12
N PHE A 17 0.40 -13.85 4.36
CA PHE A 17 -0.62 -14.09 5.37
C PHE A 17 -1.69 -13.00 5.36
N VAL A 18 -1.29 -11.74 5.13
CA VAL A 18 -2.15 -10.55 5.17
C VAL A 18 -3.04 -10.45 3.92
N PHE A 19 -2.50 -10.76 2.74
CA PHE A 19 -3.25 -10.64 1.49
C PHE A 19 -3.80 -11.98 1.02
N ARG A 20 -4.82 -11.94 0.14
CA ARG A 20 -5.28 -13.16 -0.55
C ARG A 20 -4.25 -13.62 -1.58
N ARG A 21 -3.59 -12.65 -2.22
CA ARG A 21 -2.50 -12.85 -3.16
C ARG A 21 -1.46 -11.77 -2.87
N ALA A 22 -0.27 -12.19 -2.49
CA ALA A 22 0.86 -11.28 -2.34
C ALA A 22 1.48 -11.00 -3.71
N ALA A 23 1.96 -9.78 -3.92
CA ALA A 23 2.78 -9.41 -5.07
C ALA A 23 4.17 -10.04 -4.94
N GLU A 24 4.70 -10.61 -6.02
CA GLU A 24 6.03 -11.21 -6.06
C GLU A 24 7.13 -10.15 -5.86
N PRO A 25 8.17 -10.41 -5.05
CA PRO A 25 9.25 -9.45 -4.86
C PRO A 25 9.90 -9.11 -6.21
N GLY A 26 10.16 -7.82 -6.43
CA GLY A 26 10.79 -7.34 -7.66
C GLY A 26 9.81 -6.95 -8.79
N GLU A 27 8.51 -7.23 -8.68
CA GLU A 27 7.55 -6.73 -9.69
C GLU A 27 7.24 -5.23 -9.51
N TRP A 28 6.87 -4.55 -10.59
CA TRP A 28 6.45 -3.15 -10.54
C TRP A 28 5.12 -2.99 -9.83
N LEU A 29 4.97 -1.87 -9.12
CA LEU A 29 3.78 -1.56 -8.35
C LEU A 29 3.05 -0.33 -8.90
N VAL A 30 1.75 -0.31 -8.72
CA VAL A 30 0.90 0.90 -8.73
C VAL A 30 0.18 1.00 -7.39
N THR A 31 -0.54 2.10 -7.13
CA THR A 31 -1.35 2.16 -5.91
C THR A 31 -2.46 1.11 -5.97
N GLY A 32 -3.19 1.04 -7.08
CA GLY A 32 -4.31 0.09 -7.25
C GLY A 32 -5.64 0.61 -6.71
N SER A 33 -5.73 1.91 -6.43
CA SER A 33 -6.91 2.55 -5.82
C SER A 33 -8.16 2.47 -6.69
N PHE A 34 -7.98 2.38 -8.01
CA PHE A 34 -9.07 2.15 -8.96
C PHE A 34 -9.88 0.88 -8.66
N LEU A 35 -9.28 -0.14 -8.03
CA LEU A 35 -9.99 -1.38 -7.65
C LEU A 35 -11.02 -1.19 -6.55
N PHE A 36 -10.94 -0.09 -5.79
CA PHE A 36 -11.84 0.18 -4.68
C PHE A 36 -12.90 1.24 -5.00
N ARG A 37 -12.85 1.87 -6.19
CA ARG A 37 -13.79 2.96 -6.54
C ARG A 37 -15.27 2.53 -6.62
N GLN A 38 -15.53 1.26 -6.92
CA GLN A 38 -16.89 0.72 -7.06
C GLN A 38 -17.28 -0.22 -5.92
N THR A 39 -16.43 -0.37 -4.90
CA THR A 39 -16.67 -1.27 -3.78
C THR A 39 -16.60 -0.50 -2.47
N ASP A 40 -17.64 -0.58 -1.65
CA ASP A 40 -17.61 -0.03 -0.29
C ASP A 40 -16.55 -0.79 0.54
N PRO A 41 -15.48 -0.12 1.02
CA PRO A 41 -14.47 -0.74 1.88
C PRO A 41 -15.05 -1.35 3.18
N SER A 42 -16.21 -0.89 3.64
CA SER A 42 -16.86 -1.37 4.86
C SER A 42 -17.29 -2.84 4.76
N VAL A 43 -17.68 -3.27 3.56
CA VAL A 43 -18.18 -4.63 3.28
C VAL A 43 -17.07 -5.61 2.89
N LEU A 44 -15.84 -5.14 2.74
CA LEU A 44 -14.69 -6.01 2.48
C LEU A 44 -14.43 -6.95 3.66
N ASP A 45 -13.99 -8.18 3.36
CA ASP A 45 -13.47 -9.09 4.38
C ASP A 45 -12.13 -8.59 4.94
N SER A 46 -11.59 -9.25 5.96
CA SER A 46 -10.37 -8.80 6.64
C SER A 46 -9.17 -8.64 5.68
N LYS A 47 -9.03 -9.55 4.70
CA LYS A 47 -7.94 -9.47 3.71
C LYS A 47 -8.17 -8.37 2.67
N GLY A 48 -9.41 -8.14 2.24
CA GLY A 48 -9.79 -7.02 1.39
C GLY A 48 -9.57 -5.67 2.09
N LYS A 49 -9.93 -5.56 3.38
CA LYS A 49 -9.65 -4.39 4.20
C LYS A 49 -8.16 -4.12 4.34
N ALA A 50 -7.34 -5.16 4.48
CA ALA A 50 -5.88 -5.01 4.51
C ALA A 50 -5.33 -4.50 3.16
N ALA A 51 -5.80 -5.05 2.04
CA ALA A 51 -5.42 -4.59 0.70
C ALA A 51 -5.84 -3.13 0.47
N PHE A 52 -7.07 -2.76 0.84
CA PHE A 52 -7.55 -1.38 0.79
C PHE A 52 -6.64 -0.45 1.60
N ARG A 53 -6.47 -0.75 2.89
CA ARG A 53 -5.78 0.14 3.83
C ARG A 53 -4.32 0.35 3.48
N SER A 54 -3.59 -0.68 3.04
CA SER A 54 -2.12 -0.58 2.94
C SER A 54 -1.48 -1.35 1.77
N GLY A 55 -2.26 -1.77 0.78
CA GLY A 55 -1.74 -2.52 -0.36
C GLY A 55 -1.37 -1.62 -1.54
N PHE A 56 -0.14 -1.75 -2.03
CA PHE A 56 0.22 -1.46 -3.42
C PHE A 56 -0.10 -2.68 -4.30
N LEU A 57 -0.52 -2.45 -5.53
CA LEU A 57 -0.90 -3.49 -6.48
C LEU A 57 0.28 -3.87 -7.40
N GLY A 58 0.63 -5.15 -7.44
CA GLY A 58 1.57 -5.76 -8.37
C GLY A 58 1.06 -5.77 -9.80
N VAL A 59 1.84 -5.19 -10.71
CA VAL A 59 1.48 -5.08 -12.14
C VAL A 59 1.48 -6.44 -12.83
N ALA A 60 2.42 -7.33 -12.51
CA ALA A 60 2.53 -8.63 -13.17
C ALA A 60 1.55 -9.63 -12.56
N SER A 61 1.53 -9.72 -11.22
CA SER A 61 0.77 -10.73 -10.49
C SER A 61 -0.66 -10.32 -10.20
N PHE A 62 -0.99 -9.02 -10.21
CA PHE A 62 -2.22 -8.48 -9.65
C PHE A 62 -2.43 -8.84 -8.16
N GLY A 63 -1.32 -9.07 -7.45
CA GLY A 63 -1.25 -9.28 -6.01
C GLY A 63 -0.95 -7.99 -5.25
N TRP A 64 -0.89 -8.06 -3.92
CA TRP A 64 -0.69 -6.90 -3.06
C TRP A 64 0.66 -6.94 -2.34
N SER A 65 1.30 -5.78 -2.21
CA SER A 65 2.52 -5.55 -1.43
C SER A 65 2.24 -4.52 -0.34
N THR A 66 2.70 -4.75 0.89
CA THR A 66 2.57 -3.73 1.96
C THR A 66 3.54 -2.57 1.76
N LEU A 67 4.71 -2.86 1.18
CA LEU A 67 5.78 -1.90 0.96
C LEU A 67 6.20 -1.88 -0.51
N ALA A 68 6.72 -0.73 -0.92
CA ALA A 68 7.44 -0.58 -2.17
C ALA A 68 8.85 -0.07 -1.89
N VAL A 69 9.77 -0.29 -2.83
CA VAL A 69 11.08 0.33 -2.84
C VAL A 69 11.27 1.13 -4.12
N VAL A 70 11.75 2.36 -3.98
CA VAL A 70 12.08 3.23 -5.11
C VAL A 70 13.24 2.62 -5.90
N THR A 71 13.01 2.30 -7.17
CA THR A 71 13.98 1.63 -8.04
C THR A 71 14.08 2.39 -9.36
N ASP A 72 15.31 2.58 -9.87
CA ASP A 72 15.50 3.10 -11.22
C ASP A 72 14.88 2.14 -12.26
N ALA A 73 14.25 2.72 -13.27
CA ALA A 73 13.59 2.00 -14.34
C ALA A 73 13.99 2.59 -15.69
N THR A 74 14.09 1.73 -16.70
CA THR A 74 14.25 2.13 -18.09
C THR A 74 12.89 2.48 -18.71
N PRO A 75 12.87 3.28 -19.79
CA PRO A 75 11.62 3.54 -20.53
C PRO A 75 10.95 2.25 -21.03
N ALA A 76 11.74 1.24 -21.43
CA ALA A 76 11.23 -0.06 -21.88
C ALA A 76 10.53 -0.82 -20.74
N GLU A 77 11.13 -0.88 -19.55
CA GLU A 77 10.50 -1.53 -18.38
C GLU A 77 9.20 -0.85 -17.98
N ARG A 78 9.14 0.48 -18.07
CA ARG A 78 7.89 1.22 -17.84
C ARG A 78 6.84 0.89 -18.89
N ASP A 79 7.20 0.87 -20.17
CA ASP A 79 6.25 0.58 -21.25
C ASP A 79 5.72 -0.86 -21.20
N ASP A 80 6.56 -1.81 -20.75
CA ASP A 80 6.17 -3.19 -20.46
C ASP A 80 5.24 -3.27 -19.25
N ALA A 81 5.48 -2.50 -18.18
CA ALA A 81 4.60 -2.42 -17.03
C ALA A 81 3.21 -1.86 -17.43
N VAL A 82 3.18 -0.82 -18.27
CA VAL A 82 1.93 -0.29 -18.84
C VAL A 82 1.19 -1.36 -19.65
N GLY A 83 1.90 -2.12 -20.48
CA GLY A 83 1.32 -3.22 -21.25
C GLY A 83 0.69 -4.31 -20.38
N GLN A 84 1.42 -4.74 -19.34
CA GLN A 84 0.94 -5.75 -18.39
C GLN A 84 -0.28 -5.29 -17.61
N LEU A 85 -0.25 -4.06 -17.08
CA LEU A 85 -1.40 -3.50 -16.36
C LEU A 85 -2.61 -3.36 -17.27
N ALA A 86 -2.42 -2.86 -18.50
CA ALA A 86 -3.51 -2.73 -19.49
C ALA A 86 -4.18 -4.08 -19.78
N ALA A 87 -3.40 -5.16 -19.91
CA ALA A 87 -3.95 -6.51 -20.08
C ALA A 87 -4.85 -6.90 -18.91
N HIS A 88 -4.42 -6.66 -17.67
CA HIS A 88 -5.27 -6.91 -16.49
C HIS A 88 -6.53 -6.05 -16.46
N LEU A 89 -6.47 -4.78 -16.89
CA LEU A 89 -7.65 -3.92 -16.95
C LEU A 89 -8.70 -4.46 -17.94
N ILE A 90 -8.28 -5.06 -19.05
CA ILE A 90 -9.18 -5.73 -19.98
C ILE A 90 -9.72 -7.01 -19.34
N ASP A 91 -8.82 -7.91 -18.94
CA ASP A 91 -9.17 -9.28 -18.53
C ASP A 91 -9.97 -9.33 -17.22
N LYS A 92 -9.70 -8.41 -16.29
CA LYS A 92 -10.28 -8.45 -14.93
C LYS A 92 -11.34 -7.38 -14.70
N LEU A 93 -11.25 -6.24 -15.38
CA LEU A 93 -12.15 -5.09 -15.17
C LEU A 93 -13.01 -4.77 -16.39
N GLY A 94 -12.83 -5.49 -17.51
CA GLY A 94 -13.68 -5.33 -18.69
C GLY A 94 -13.49 -4.00 -19.41
N ALA A 95 -12.26 -3.47 -19.44
CA ALA A 95 -11.97 -2.28 -20.24
C ALA A 95 -12.43 -2.47 -21.70
N PRO A 96 -13.07 -1.46 -22.32
CA PRO A 96 -13.82 -1.64 -23.57
C PRO A 96 -12.94 -1.93 -24.78
N ASP A 97 -11.71 -1.42 -24.78
CA ASP A 97 -10.74 -1.61 -25.85
C ASP A 97 -9.30 -1.44 -25.32
N ALA A 98 -8.34 -1.89 -26.13
CA ALA A 98 -6.92 -1.87 -25.77
C ALA A 98 -6.33 -0.46 -25.65
N ALA A 99 -6.83 0.52 -26.41
CA ALA A 99 -6.32 1.89 -26.36
C ALA A 99 -6.74 2.55 -25.04
N THR A 100 -8.01 2.39 -24.66
CA THR A 100 -8.56 2.85 -23.38
C THR A 100 -7.84 2.20 -22.20
N ALA A 101 -7.64 0.89 -22.24
CA ALA A 101 -6.91 0.16 -21.20
C ALA A 101 -5.45 0.64 -21.08
N ARG A 102 -4.77 0.86 -22.22
CA ARG A 102 -3.39 1.34 -22.24
C ARG A 102 -3.27 2.76 -21.70
N ALA A 103 -4.20 3.65 -22.03
CA ALA A 103 -4.23 5.01 -21.51
C ALA A 103 -4.40 5.03 -19.99
N ALA A 104 -5.39 4.30 -19.46
CA ALA A 104 -5.61 4.18 -18.03
C ALA A 104 -4.40 3.57 -17.30
N ALA A 105 -3.81 2.50 -17.84
CA ALA A 105 -2.61 1.90 -17.27
C ALA A 105 -1.41 2.87 -17.28
N ALA A 106 -1.26 3.68 -18.32
CA ALA A 106 -0.20 4.68 -18.40
C ALA A 106 -0.37 5.78 -17.33
N GLU A 107 -1.59 6.22 -17.06
CA GLU A 107 -1.88 7.17 -15.98
C GLU A 107 -1.53 6.59 -14.60
N GLU A 108 -1.91 5.35 -14.33
CA GLU A 108 -1.60 4.68 -13.07
C GLU A 108 -0.08 4.49 -12.86
N ILE A 109 0.65 4.10 -13.91
CA ILE A 109 2.12 3.95 -13.87
C ILE A 109 2.80 5.32 -13.72
N ALA A 110 2.29 6.37 -14.39
CA ALA A 110 2.81 7.71 -14.24
C ALA A 110 2.58 8.28 -12.83
N PHE A 111 1.40 8.03 -12.25
CA PHE A 111 1.12 8.39 -10.86
C PHE A 111 2.06 7.63 -9.90
N ALA A 112 2.24 6.32 -10.09
CA ALA A 112 3.19 5.53 -9.30
C ALA A 112 4.63 6.06 -9.40
N ALA A 113 5.06 6.50 -10.60
CA ALA A 113 6.36 7.14 -10.79
C ALA A 113 6.48 8.46 -10.02
N SER A 114 5.40 9.24 -9.92
CA SER A 114 5.40 10.51 -9.18
C SER A 114 5.64 10.35 -7.68
N LEU A 115 5.32 9.17 -7.11
CA LEU A 115 5.61 8.81 -5.72
C LEU A 115 7.09 8.52 -5.47
N CYS A 116 7.90 8.44 -6.53
CA CYS A 116 9.30 8.02 -6.48
C CYS A 116 10.29 9.19 -6.59
N ASP A 117 9.87 10.42 -6.28
CA ASP A 117 10.77 11.59 -6.16
C ASP A 117 11.60 11.55 -4.86
N HIS A 118 12.30 10.43 -4.70
CA HIS A 118 13.14 10.09 -3.55
C HIS A 118 14.40 9.36 -4.05
N PRO A 119 15.44 9.23 -3.22
CA PRO A 119 16.59 8.38 -3.52
C PRO A 119 16.17 6.94 -3.87
N ALA A 120 16.94 6.27 -4.73
CA ALA A 120 16.76 4.83 -4.91
C ALA A 120 16.97 4.11 -3.57
N GLN A 121 16.31 2.98 -3.38
CA GLN A 121 16.26 2.21 -2.12
C GLN A 121 15.45 2.85 -0.99
N THR A 122 14.82 4.02 -1.19
CA THR A 122 13.83 4.52 -0.24
C THR A 122 12.60 3.62 -0.23
N LEU A 123 12.18 3.18 0.97
CA LEU A 123 10.95 2.41 1.15
C LEU A 123 9.74 3.35 1.17
N LEU A 124 8.65 2.92 0.52
CA LEU A 124 7.37 3.61 0.51
C LEU A 124 6.31 2.73 1.17
N ALA A 125 5.45 3.36 1.96
CA ALA A 125 4.23 2.78 2.49
C ALA A 125 3.03 3.64 2.08
N LEU A 126 1.91 2.97 1.85
CA LEU A 126 0.63 3.58 1.51
C LEU A 126 -0.34 3.33 2.67
N HIS A 127 -1.11 4.36 2.99
CA HIS A 127 -2.28 4.26 3.84
C HIS A 127 -3.51 4.84 3.14
N ARG A 128 -4.63 4.11 3.16
CA ARG A 128 -5.92 4.59 2.64
C ARG A 128 -6.99 4.68 3.71
N THR A 129 -7.77 5.74 3.64
CA THR A 129 -9.02 5.93 4.39
C THR A 129 -10.16 6.21 3.43
N LEU A 130 -11.39 5.95 3.87
CA LEU A 130 -12.59 6.41 3.19
C LEU A 130 -13.16 7.57 4.01
N GLU A 131 -13.16 8.76 3.45
CA GLU A 131 -13.62 10.00 4.09
C GLU A 131 -14.67 10.62 3.17
N ASP A 132 -15.91 10.80 3.65
CA ASP A 132 -17.04 11.33 2.88
C ASP A 132 -17.32 10.62 1.54
N GLY A 133 -17.06 9.31 1.49
CA GLY A 133 -17.23 8.49 0.27
C GLY A 133 -16.07 8.61 -0.73
N GLU A 134 -15.04 9.39 -0.42
CA GLU A 134 -13.83 9.50 -1.22
C GLU A 134 -12.67 8.72 -0.60
N ILE A 135 -11.84 8.11 -1.45
CA ILE A 135 -10.62 7.46 -1.01
C ILE A 135 -9.54 8.52 -0.81
N ARG A 136 -9.02 8.62 0.42
CA ARG A 136 -7.87 9.45 0.76
C ARG A 136 -6.63 8.59 0.86
N GLU A 137 -5.60 8.95 0.11
CA GLU A 137 -4.32 8.26 0.10
C GLU A 137 -3.25 9.09 0.82
N ARG A 138 -2.51 8.45 1.72
CA ARG A 138 -1.35 9.02 2.39
C ARG A 138 -0.14 8.15 2.09
N PHE A 139 0.91 8.77 1.56
CA PHE A 139 2.18 8.10 1.23
C PHE A 139 3.24 8.53 2.23
N ARG A 140 4.01 7.57 2.73
CA ARG A 140 5.11 7.83 3.66
C ARG A 140 6.38 7.14 3.18
N THR A 141 7.51 7.81 3.36
CA THR A 141 8.83 7.21 3.18
C THR A 141 9.29 6.59 4.50
N LEU A 142 9.95 5.44 4.43
CA LEU A 142 10.61 4.82 5.58
C LEU A 142 12.12 4.87 5.35
N THR A 143 12.82 5.58 6.22
CA THR A 143 14.28 5.66 6.20
C THR A 143 14.82 4.67 7.24
N PRO A 144 15.72 3.74 6.88
CA PRO A 144 16.44 2.95 7.87
C PRO A 144 17.16 3.90 8.82
N ARG A 145 16.95 3.74 10.13
CA ARG A 145 17.74 4.49 11.11
C ARG A 145 19.21 4.08 10.97
N ASP A 146 20.11 5.06 11.06
CA ASP A 146 21.54 4.82 11.08
C ASP A 146 21.87 3.86 12.23
N SER A 147 22.46 2.71 11.90
CA SER A 147 22.81 1.65 12.87
C SER A 147 23.72 2.13 14.00
N SER A 148 24.36 3.30 13.85
CA SER A 148 25.16 3.98 14.88
C SER A 148 24.36 4.56 16.05
N GLN A 149 23.02 4.58 15.99
CA GLN A 149 22.15 5.04 17.10
C GLN A 149 21.38 3.91 17.79
N SER A 150 21.63 2.65 17.41
CA SER A 150 20.93 1.49 17.99
C SER A 150 21.62 0.93 19.24
N GLU A 151 21.68 1.71 20.32
CA GLU A 151 21.84 1.12 21.66
C GLU A 151 20.52 0.44 22.06
N GLY A 152 20.41 -0.85 21.72
CA GLY A 152 19.41 -1.76 22.25
C GLY A 152 18.07 -1.76 21.50
N PHE A 153 17.77 -2.89 20.85
CA PHE A 153 16.42 -3.22 20.38
C PHE A 153 15.42 -3.15 21.54
N ARG A 154 14.67 -2.06 21.66
CA ARG A 154 13.40 -2.03 22.38
C ARG A 154 12.29 -2.28 21.37
N ALA A 155 11.57 -3.38 21.54
CA ALA A 155 10.50 -3.83 20.64
C ALA A 155 9.29 -2.88 20.54
N PHE A 156 9.30 -1.75 21.24
CA PHE A 156 8.31 -0.70 21.18
C PHE A 156 9.02 0.65 21.22
N GLU A 157 9.33 1.19 20.05
CA GLU A 157 9.84 2.55 19.94
C GLU A 157 8.89 3.35 19.05
N PHE A 158 8.31 4.39 19.63
CA PHE A 158 7.40 5.29 18.93
C PHE A 158 8.23 6.16 17.97
N LEU A 159 7.91 6.09 16.68
CA LEU A 159 8.51 6.94 15.65
C LEU A 159 7.88 8.34 15.77
N GLU A 160 8.70 9.38 15.94
CA GLU A 160 8.25 10.76 15.75
C GLU A 160 7.85 10.95 14.29
N VAL A 161 6.57 11.28 14.07
CA VAL A 161 5.99 11.56 12.76
C VAL A 161 6.22 13.03 12.46
N ALA A 162 7.05 13.34 11.46
CA ALA A 162 7.12 14.69 10.92
C ALA A 162 5.90 14.92 10.02
N GLY A 163 4.88 15.62 10.52
CA GLY A 163 3.78 16.16 9.71
C GLY A 163 2.34 15.99 10.21
N GLU A 164 2.09 15.62 11.47
CA GLU A 164 0.72 15.57 12.02
C GLU A 164 0.43 16.76 12.94
N ASP A 165 -0.58 17.55 12.54
CA ASP A 165 -1.36 18.39 13.44
C ASP A 165 -2.28 17.45 14.24
N ASP A 166 -2.17 17.49 15.57
CA ASP A 166 -2.71 16.49 16.51
C ASP A 166 -4.23 16.24 16.34
N GLY A 167 -4.57 15.04 15.83
CA GLY A 167 -5.90 14.45 15.97
C GLY A 167 -5.99 13.58 17.24
N PRO A 168 -7.16 13.47 17.90
CA PRO A 168 -7.24 12.90 19.23
C PRO A 168 -6.90 11.41 19.24
N VAL A 169 -5.83 11.06 19.94
CA VAL A 169 -5.44 9.68 20.26
C VAL A 169 -6.45 9.06 21.23
N GLU A 170 -7.26 8.11 20.75
CA GLU A 170 -8.12 7.30 21.60
C GLU A 170 -7.25 6.31 22.40
N GLN A 171 -6.96 6.64 23.66
CA GLN A 171 -6.25 5.73 24.58
C GLN A 171 -7.22 4.67 25.09
N VAL A 172 -7.08 3.44 24.58
CA VAL A 172 -7.71 2.25 25.18
C VAL A 172 -6.85 1.71 26.31
N ASP A 173 -7.38 1.77 27.54
CA ASP A 173 -6.77 1.20 28.73
C ASP A 173 -6.96 -0.34 28.77
N LEU A 174 -5.93 -1.04 28.31
CA LEU A 174 -5.91 -2.50 28.19
C LEU A 174 -5.92 -3.24 29.54
N LEU A 175 -5.62 -2.56 30.65
CA LEU A 175 -5.58 -3.18 31.98
C LEU A 175 -6.97 -3.34 32.61
N ASN A 176 -7.99 -2.68 32.06
CA ASN A 176 -9.35 -2.68 32.59
C ASN A 176 -10.38 -3.45 31.73
N LEU A 177 -9.94 -4.20 30.70
CA LEU A 177 -10.85 -4.94 29.81
C LEU A 177 -11.66 -6.04 30.53
N ASP A 178 -11.13 -6.65 31.60
CA ASP A 178 -11.80 -7.76 32.29
C ASP A 178 -12.99 -7.35 33.18
N LYS A 179 -13.12 -6.06 33.54
CA LYS A 179 -14.23 -5.62 34.41
C LYS A 179 -15.54 -5.34 33.69
N ASN A 180 -15.53 -5.26 32.35
CA ASN A 180 -16.74 -5.03 31.55
C ASN A 180 -17.43 -6.33 31.10
N LEU A 181 -16.79 -7.50 31.26
CA LEU A 181 -17.39 -8.79 30.89
C LEU A 181 -18.29 -9.40 31.99
N GLU A 182 -18.18 -8.95 33.25
CA GLU A 182 -19.04 -9.43 34.34
C GLU A 182 -20.42 -8.75 34.41
N LYS A 183 -20.65 -7.63 33.71
CA LYS A 183 -21.96 -6.94 33.71
C LYS A 183 -22.96 -7.44 32.67
N THR A 184 -22.57 -8.36 31.79
CA THR A 184 -23.47 -8.95 30.77
C THR A 184 -23.98 -10.35 31.15
N ARG A 185 -23.57 -10.89 32.32
CA ARG A 185 -24.07 -12.16 32.86
C ARG A 185 -24.73 -11.98 34.23
N LEU A 186 -25.76 -11.16 34.32
CA LEU A 186 -26.79 -11.32 35.35
C LEU A 186 -28.07 -10.63 34.86
N THR A 187 -28.89 -11.42 34.17
CA THR A 187 -30.34 -11.36 34.31
C THR A 187 -30.70 -12.23 35.51
#